data_AF-Q8IY31-F1
#
_entry.id   AF-Q8IY31-F1
#
_cell.length_a   1.000
_cell.length_b   1.000
_cell.length_c   1.000
_cell.angle_alpha   90.00
_cell.angle_beta   90.00
_cell.angle_gamma   90.00
#
_symmetry.space_group_name_H-M   'P 1'
#
loop_
_entity.id
_entity.type
_entity.pdbx_description
1 polymer ?
#
loop_
_entity_poly.entity_id
_entity_poly.type
_entity_poly.pdbx_seq_one_letter_code
_entity_poly.pdbx_strand_id
1 'polypeptide(L)'
;MAKDILGEAGLHFDELNKLRVLDPEVTQQTIELKEECKDFVDKIGQFQKIVGGLIELVDQLAKEAENEKMKAIGARNLLKSIAKQREAQQQQLQALIAEKKMQLERYRVEYEALCKVEAEQNEFIDQFIFQK
;
A
#
# COMPACT_ATOMS: atom_id res chain seq x y z
N MET A 1 -80.07 -7.11 24.60
CA MET A 1 -80.08 -8.13 25.67
C MET A 1 -78.99 -9.16 25.49
N ALA A 2 -79.08 -10.13 24.55
CA ALA A 2 -78.06 -11.19 24.44
C ALA A 2 -76.66 -10.66 24.08
N LYS A 3 -76.56 -9.73 23.12
CA LYS A 3 -75.28 -9.06 22.78
C LYS A 3 -74.70 -8.26 23.95
N ASP A 4 -75.54 -7.61 24.76
CA ASP A 4 -75.10 -6.82 25.91
C ASP A 4 -74.57 -7.73 27.03
N ILE A 5 -75.27 -8.83 27.35
CA ILE A 5 -74.82 -9.81 28.35
C ILE A 5 -73.51 -10.47 27.92
N LEU A 6 -73.38 -10.82 26.64
CA LEU A 6 -72.14 -11.40 26.10
C LEU A 6 -71.00 -10.38 26.13
N GLY A 7 -71.26 -9.11 25.78
CA GLY A 7 -70.29 -8.02 25.90
C GLY A 7 -69.85 -7.78 27.35
N GLU A 8 -70.78 -7.81 28.31
CA GLU A 8 -70.48 -7.73 29.76
C GLU A 8 -69.65 -8.92 30.26
N ALA A 9 -69.81 -10.09 29.65
CA ALA A 9 -69.00 -11.28 29.94
C ALA A 9 -67.63 -11.29 29.22
N GLY A 10 -67.30 -10.26 28.43
CA GLY A 10 -66.07 -10.22 27.62
C GLY A 10 -66.08 -11.19 26.43
N LEU A 11 -67.27 -11.55 25.92
CA LEU A 11 -67.45 -12.44 24.78
C LEU A 11 -67.84 -11.64 23.53
N HIS A 12 -67.09 -11.87 22.46
CA HIS A 12 -67.24 -11.19 21.17
C HIS A 12 -67.69 -12.19 20.10
N PHE A 13 -68.27 -11.71 19.00
CA PHE A 13 -68.56 -12.53 17.82
C PHE A 13 -67.64 -12.12 16.67
N ASP A 14 -67.04 -13.08 15.98
CA ASP A 14 -66.34 -12.82 14.73
C ASP A 14 -67.29 -12.71 13.52
N GLU A 15 -66.74 -12.41 12.36
CA GLU A 15 -67.48 -12.27 11.09
C GLU A 15 -68.24 -13.55 10.68
N LEU A 16 -67.86 -14.71 11.23
CA LEU A 16 -68.51 -16.00 11.00
C LEU A 16 -69.54 -16.33 12.10
N ASN A 17 -69.92 -15.35 12.93
CA ASN A 17 -70.78 -15.51 14.11
C ASN A 17 -70.27 -16.57 15.11
N LYS A 18 -68.96 -16.82 15.17
CA LYS A 18 -68.37 -17.69 16.19
C LYS A 18 -68.07 -16.88 17.45
N LEU A 19 -68.33 -17.48 18.60
CA LEU A 19 -68.01 -16.90 19.90
C LEU A 19 -66.48 -16.82 20.08
N ARG A 20 -65.96 -15.65 20.43
CA ARG A 20 -64.54 -15.36 20.71
C ARG A 20 -64.39 -14.73 22.09
N VAL A 21 -63.24 -14.96 22.71
CA VAL A 21 -62.88 -14.38 24.03
C VAL A 21 -62.10 -13.07 23.89
N LEU A 22 -61.52 -12.82 22.72
CA LEU A 22 -60.92 -11.54 22.35
C LEU A 22 -61.77 -10.90 21.26
N ASP A 23 -61.79 -9.57 21.27
CA ASP A 23 -62.33 -8.79 20.16
C ASP A 23 -61.64 -9.21 18.84
N PRO A 24 -62.40 -9.55 17.79
CA PRO A 24 -61.85 -9.88 16.48
C PRO A 24 -60.91 -8.80 15.92
N GLU A 25 -61.22 -7.51 16.12
CA GLU A 25 -60.38 -6.40 15.64
C GLU A 25 -59.04 -6.38 16.40
N VAL A 26 -59.07 -6.53 17.72
CA VAL A 26 -57.86 -6.63 18.55
C VAL A 26 -57.05 -7.88 18.18
N THR A 27 -57.71 -8.99 17.87
CA THR A 27 -57.07 -10.23 17.43
C THR A 27 -56.33 -10.02 16.10
N GLN A 28 -56.97 -9.37 15.12
CA GLN A 28 -56.38 -9.06 13.82
C GLN A 28 -55.18 -8.13 13.97
N GLN A 29 -55.32 -7.02 14.72
CA GLN A 29 -54.23 -6.09 15.01
C GLN A 29 -53.06 -6.79 15.72
N THR A 30 -53.34 -7.73 16.63
CA THR A 30 -52.30 -8.51 17.32
C THR A 30 -51.55 -9.44 16.36
N ILE A 31 -52.24 -10.04 15.39
CA ILE A 31 -51.62 -10.89 14.36
C ILE A 31 -50.76 -10.04 13.42
N GLU A 32 -51.27 -8.91 12.96
CA GLU A 32 -50.52 -7.96 12.11
C GLU A 32 -49.26 -7.47 12.81
N LEU A 33 -49.38 -7.00 14.05
CA LEU A 33 -48.24 -6.57 14.86
C LEU A 33 -47.22 -7.69 15.04
N LYS A 34 -47.66 -8.94 15.24
CA LYS A 34 -46.77 -10.10 15.37
C LYS A 34 -45.98 -10.34 14.08
N GLU A 35 -46.62 -10.31 12.92
CA GLU A 35 -45.94 -10.50 11.63
C GLU A 35 -44.99 -9.32 11.33
N GLU A 36 -45.41 -8.08 11.60
CA GLU A 36 -44.54 -6.89 11.46
C GLU A 36 -43.31 -6.97 12.38
N CYS A 37 -43.48 -7.39 13.63
CA CYS A 37 -42.37 -7.61 14.55
C CYS A 37 -41.41 -8.69 14.05
N LYS A 38 -41.94 -9.78 13.48
CA LYS A 38 -41.12 -10.84 12.90
C LYS A 38 -40.31 -10.35 11.71
N ASP A 39 -40.95 -9.65 10.77
CA ASP A 39 -40.28 -9.03 9.62
C ASP A 39 -39.22 -8.02 10.05
N PHE A 40 -39.49 -7.25 11.10
CA PHE A 40 -38.52 -6.31 11.67
C PHE A 40 -37.30 -7.03 12.25
N VAL A 41 -37.50 -8.10 13.02
CA VAL A 41 -36.41 -8.92 13.56
C VAL A 41 -35.57 -9.52 12.44
N ASP A 42 -36.20 -10.03 11.38
CA ASP A 42 -35.50 -10.58 10.22
C ASP A 42 -34.68 -9.52 9.48
N LYS A 43 -35.25 -8.31 9.28
CA LYS A 43 -34.53 -7.16 8.70
C LYS A 43 -33.35 -6.72 9.55
N ILE A 44 -33.50 -6.67 10.87
CA ILE A 44 -32.40 -6.35 11.79
C ILE A 44 -31.31 -7.43 11.71
N GLY A 45 -31.68 -8.71 11.64
CA GLY A 45 -30.72 -9.80 11.46
C GLY A 45 -29.94 -9.69 10.14
N GLN A 46 -30.59 -9.30 9.05
CA GLN A 46 -29.92 -9.03 7.77
C GLN A 46 -28.99 -7.81 7.87
N PHE A 47 -29.45 -6.72 8.47
CA PHE A 47 -28.64 -5.52 8.68
C PHE A 47 -27.37 -5.82 9.49
N GLN A 48 -27.48 -6.58 10.57
CA GLN A 48 -26.34 -7.01 11.37
C GLN A 48 -25.32 -7.83 10.56
N LYS A 49 -25.78 -8.72 9.68
CA LYS A 49 -24.91 -9.48 8.77
C LYS A 49 -24.16 -8.56 7.79
N ILE A 50 -24.86 -7.57 7.21
CA ILE A 50 -24.26 -6.60 6.29
C ILE A 50 -23.20 -5.77 7.01
N VAL A 51 -23.52 -5.26 8.20
CA VAL A 51 -22.57 -4.48 9.01
C VAL A 51 -21.37 -5.33 9.41
N GLY A 52 -21.58 -6.59 9.81
CA GLY A 52 -20.48 -7.52 10.10
C GLY A 52 -19.55 -7.72 8.91
N GLY A 53 -20.09 -7.99 7.72
CA GLY A 53 -19.30 -8.11 6.49
C GLY A 53 -18.59 -6.82 6.10
N LEU A 54 -19.20 -5.66 6.34
CA LEU A 54 -18.57 -4.36 6.10
C LEU A 54 -17.38 -4.13 7.04
N ILE A 55 -17.52 -4.46 8.33
CA ILE A 55 -16.43 -4.35 9.31
C ILE A 55 -15.25 -5.23 8.88
N GLU A 56 -15.50 -6.49 8.47
CA GLU A 56 -14.47 -7.39 7.99
C GLU A 56 -13.75 -6.85 6.74
N LEU A 57 -14.51 -6.31 5.78
CA LEU A 57 -13.95 -5.71 4.57
C LEU A 57 -13.06 -4.49 4.88
N VAL A 58 -13.52 -3.62 5.78
CA VAL A 58 -12.74 -2.45 6.22
C VAL A 58 -11.45 -2.88 6.91
N ASP A 59 -11.50 -3.91 7.75
CA ASP A 59 -10.31 -4.47 8.42
C ASP A 59 -9.30 -5.07 7.43
N GLN A 60 -9.79 -5.77 6.40
CA GLN A 60 -8.94 -6.30 5.33
C GLN A 60 -8.28 -5.16 4.54
N LEU A 61 -9.06 -4.15 4.14
CA LEU A 61 -8.56 -3.00 3.40
C LEU A 61 -7.51 -2.22 4.22
N ALA A 62 -7.72 -2.06 5.52
CA ALA A 62 -6.75 -1.42 6.41
C ALA A 62 -5.42 -2.21 6.45
N LYS A 63 -5.47 -3.54 6.52
CA LYS A 63 -4.27 -4.40 6.49
C LYS A 63 -3.54 -4.32 5.15
N GLU A 64 -4.28 -4.30 4.04
CA GLU A 64 -3.70 -4.15 2.70
C GLU A 64 -3.03 -2.78 2.52
N ALA A 65 -3.68 -1.71 2.99
CA ALA A 65 -3.13 -0.36 2.94
C ALA A 65 -1.82 -0.24 3.75
N GLU A 66 -1.77 -0.80 4.97
CA GLU A 66 -0.54 -0.79 5.77
C GLU A 66 0.58 -1.64 5.15
N ASN A 67 0.25 -2.78 4.54
CA ASN A 67 1.24 -3.60 3.81
C ASN A 67 1.83 -2.83 2.62
N GLU A 68 0.99 -2.18 1.82
CA GLU A 68 1.45 -1.43 0.65
C GLU A 68 2.25 -0.18 1.04
N LYS A 69 1.84 0.51 2.11
CA LYS A 69 2.62 1.59 2.73
C LYS A 69 4.00 1.12 3.16
N MET A 70 4.11 -0.06 3.77
CA MET A 70 5.41 -0.61 4.19
C MET A 70 6.31 -0.92 2.98
N LYS A 71 5.76 -1.51 1.91
CA LYS A 71 6.50 -1.73 0.66
C LYS A 71 6.98 -0.41 0.04
N ALA A 72 6.13 0.62 0.00
CA ALA A 72 6.48 1.93 -0.53
C ALA A 72 7.61 2.60 0.27
N ILE A 73 7.58 2.48 1.61
CA ILE A 73 8.68 2.95 2.48
C ILE A 73 9.96 2.18 2.16
N GLY A 74 9.90 0.86 2.03
CA GLY A 74 11.04 0.00 1.66
C GLY A 74 11.65 0.40 0.32
N ALA A 75 10.83 0.55 -0.72
CA ALA A 75 11.26 0.98 -2.05
C ALA A 75 11.92 2.36 -2.01
N ARG A 76 11.33 3.32 -1.28
CA ARG A 76 11.89 4.67 -1.10
C ARG A 76 13.26 4.64 -0.43
N ASN A 77 13.43 3.80 0.60
CA ASN A 77 14.71 3.65 1.30
C ASN A 77 15.77 3.02 0.39
N LEU A 78 15.39 2.01 -0.40
CA LEU A 78 16.27 1.39 -1.39
C LEU A 78 16.74 2.41 -2.43
N LEU A 79 15.82 3.20 -3.00
CA LEU A 79 16.17 4.25 -3.97
C LEU A 79 17.14 5.28 -3.40
N LYS A 80 16.93 5.72 -2.15
CA LYS A 80 17.87 6.62 -1.46
C LYS A 80 19.25 5.99 -1.28
N SER A 81 19.30 4.70 -0.92
CA SER A 81 20.57 3.99 -0.76
C SER A 81 21.33 3.84 -2.08
N ILE A 82 20.63 3.53 -3.18
CA ILE A 82 21.21 3.43 -4.53
C ILE A 82 21.73 4.79 -4.99
N ALA A 83 20.98 5.87 -4.76
CA ALA A 83 21.43 7.22 -5.10
C ALA A 83 22.73 7.59 -4.37
N LYS A 84 22.80 7.31 -3.07
CA LYS A 84 24.01 7.55 -2.26
C LYS A 84 25.19 6.68 -2.72
N GLN A 85 24.95 5.40 -3.02
CA GLN A 85 25.98 4.50 -3.54
C GLN A 85 26.51 4.98 -4.89
N ARG A 86 25.62 5.42 -5.79
CA ARG A 86 25.97 5.95 -7.10
C ARG A 86 26.82 7.21 -6.99
N GLU A 87 26.47 8.14 -6.09
CA GLU A 87 27.26 9.34 -5.83
C GLU A 87 28.66 8.99 -5.31
N ALA A 88 28.76 8.09 -4.34
CA ALA A 88 30.04 7.62 -3.81
C ALA A 88 30.90 6.96 -4.89
N GLN A 89 30.31 6.10 -5.73
CA GLN A 89 31.00 5.47 -6.86
C GLN A 89 31.48 6.51 -7.88
N GLN A 90 30.65 7.51 -8.18
CA GLN A 90 31.03 8.59 -9.10
C GLN A 90 32.23 9.38 -8.57
N GLN A 91 32.24 9.72 -7.28
CA GLN A 91 33.37 10.42 -6.64
C GLN A 91 34.65 9.56 -6.67
N GLN A 92 34.54 8.26 -6.37
CA GLN A 92 35.67 7.33 -6.46
C GLN A 92 36.24 7.25 -7.87
N LEU A 93 35.37 7.13 -8.89
CA LEU A 93 35.81 7.11 -10.29
C LEU A 93 36.45 8.43 -10.72
N GLN A 94 35.92 9.57 -10.28
CA GLN A 94 36.52 10.88 -10.56
C GLN A 94 37.92 11.01 -9.94
N ALA A 95 38.08 10.56 -8.69
CA ALA A 95 39.38 10.53 -8.03
C ALA A 95 40.38 9.64 -8.77
N LEU A 96 39.96 8.44 -9.17
CA LEU A 96 40.80 7.51 -9.94
C LEU A 96 41.20 8.09 -11.31
N ILE A 97 40.26 8.75 -12.02
CA ILE A 97 40.56 9.42 -13.29
C ILE A 97 41.60 10.53 -13.08
N ALA A 98 41.46 11.34 -12.02
CA ALA A 98 42.41 12.40 -11.70
C ALA A 98 43.82 11.83 -11.42
N GLU A 99 43.90 10.76 -10.62
CA GLU A 99 45.16 10.06 -10.33
C GLU A 99 45.81 9.53 -11.62
N LYS A 100 45.03 8.89 -12.50
CA LYS A 100 45.55 8.35 -13.77
C LYS A 100 46.01 9.44 -14.73
N LYS A 101 45.32 10.58 -14.78
CA LYS A 101 45.75 11.74 -15.56
C LYS A 101 47.09 12.31 -15.04
N MET A 102 47.25 12.41 -13.72
CA MET A 102 48.52 12.86 -13.12
C MET A 102 49.66 11.88 -13.42
N GLN A 103 49.41 10.57 -13.34
CA GLN A 103 50.39 9.55 -13.70
C GLN A 103 50.80 9.66 -15.18
N LEU A 104 49.82 9.84 -16.07
CA LEU A 104 50.08 9.99 -17.51
C LEU A 104 50.94 11.23 -17.80
N GLU A 105 50.63 12.37 -17.19
CA GLU A 105 51.40 13.59 -17.38
C GLU A 105 52.85 13.43 -16.89
N ARG A 106 53.04 12.76 -15.74
CA ARG A 106 54.38 12.42 -15.25
C ARG A 106 55.15 11.57 -16.27
N TYR A 107 54.54 10.50 -16.77
CA TYR A 107 55.19 9.64 -17.77
C TYR A 107 55.52 10.37 -19.07
N ARG A 108 54.66 11.32 -19.47
CA ARG A 108 54.91 12.16 -20.63
C ARG A 108 56.16 13.04 -20.44
N VAL A 109 56.27 13.71 -19.30
CA VAL A 109 57.45 14.54 -18.97
C VAL A 109 58.73 13.70 -18.88
N GLU A 110 58.66 12.52 -18.25
CA GLU A 110 59.77 11.57 -18.20
C GLU A 110 60.20 11.12 -19.60
N TYR A 111 59.26 10.79 -20.48
CA TYR A 111 59.53 10.41 -21.86
C TYR A 111 60.18 11.56 -22.65
N GLU A 112 59.64 12.78 -22.56
CA GLU A 112 60.21 13.96 -23.23
C GLU A 112 61.63 14.27 -22.75
N ALA A 113 61.92 14.05 -21.46
CA ALA A 113 63.27 14.18 -20.91
C ALA A 113 64.23 13.11 -21.46
N LEU A 114 63.78 11.84 -21.56
CA LEU A 114 64.58 10.75 -22.12
C LEU A 114 64.90 10.97 -23.60
N CYS A 115 63.94 11.45 -24.40
CA CYS A 115 64.18 11.78 -25.81
C CYS A 115 65.25 12.88 -25.99
N LYS A 116 65.32 13.86 -25.08
CA LYS A 116 66.37 14.89 -25.11
C LYS A 116 67.74 14.28 -24.81
N VAL A 117 67.83 13.44 -23.78
CA VAL A 117 69.07 12.74 -23.44
C VAL A 117 69.54 11.83 -24.58
N GLU A 118 68.62 11.11 -25.23
CA GLU A 118 68.92 10.29 -26.41
C GLU A 118 69.48 11.14 -27.57
N ALA A 119 68.86 12.28 -27.86
CA ALA A 119 69.33 13.20 -28.90
C ALA A 119 70.74 13.74 -28.61
N GLU A 120 71.00 14.17 -27.36
CA GLU A 120 72.32 14.64 -26.91
C GLU A 120 73.39 13.54 -27.02
N GLN A 121 73.03 12.29 -26.68
CA GLN A 121 73.94 11.15 -26.81
C GLN A 121 74.24 10.81 -28.27
N ASN A 122 73.24 10.84 -29.16
CA ASN A 122 73.44 10.61 -30.59
C ASN A 122 74.33 11.70 -31.20
N GLU A 123 74.11 12.97 -30.86
CA GLU A 123 74.97 14.07 -31.30
C GLU A 123 76.41 13.90 -30.81
N PHE A 124 76.61 13.51 -29.55
CA PHE A 124 77.94 13.21 -29.00
C PHE A 124 78.63 12.05 -29.75
N ILE A 125 77.88 10.99 -30.06
CA ILE A 125 78.40 9.84 -30.81
C ILE A 125 78.80 10.27 -32.23
N ASP A 126 77.96 11.02 -32.93
CA ASP A 126 78.25 11.51 -34.28
C ASP A 126 79.52 12.37 -34.28
N GLN A 127 79.63 13.32 -33.34
CA GLN A 127 80.83 14.14 -33.18
C GLN A 127 82.08 13.28 -32.93
N PHE A 128 81.98 12.23 -32.11
CA PHE A 128 83.09 11.33 -31.82
C PHE A 128 83.49 10.46 -33.02
N ILE A 129 82.53 10.05 -33.85
CA ILE A 129 82.79 9.27 -35.08
C ILE A 129 83.46 10.16 -36.14
N PHE A 130 83.00 11.40 -36.34
CA PHE A 130 83.55 12.31 -37.37
C PHE A 130 84.87 12.98 -36.98
N GLN A 131 85.24 13.00 -35.69
CA GLN A 131 86.55 13.50 -35.24
C GLN A 131 87.68 12.46 -35.31
N LYS A 132 87.38 11.21 -35.68
CA LYS A 132 88.38 10.16 -35.96
C LYS A 132 88.56 9.93 -37.46
#